data_AF-A0A2E9WJD7-F1
#
_entry.id   AF-A0A2E9WJD7-F1
#
_cell.length_a   1.000
_cell.length_b   1.000
_cell.length_c   1.000
_cell.angle_alpha   90.00
_cell.angle_beta   90.00
_cell.angle_gamma   90.00
#
_symmetry.space_group_name_H-M   'P 1'
#
loop_
_entity.id
_entity.type
_entity.pdbx_description
1 polymer ?
#
loop_
_entity_poly.entity_id
_entity_poly.type
_entity_poly.pdbx_seq_one_letter_code
_entity_poly.pdbx_strand_id
1 'polypeptide(L)'
;MEETKYINGILIKERTFDNGGSQMKISIKTEDFINDLKEVDKNGWCNLILNRRKEPSDKGVTHYLKVDTWTPDANKASEPKEEKWVTHPKKDDDLPF
;
A
#
# COMPACT_ATOMS: atom_id res chain seq x y z
N MET A 1 -3.49 -4.66 22.00
CA MET A 1 -4.08 -3.81 20.96
C MET A 1 -2.91 -3.21 20.21
N GLU A 2 -2.68 -3.58 18.95
CA GLU A 2 -1.60 -2.96 18.17
C GLU A 2 -1.96 -1.51 17.91
N GLU A 3 -1.19 -0.60 18.48
CA GLU A 3 -1.40 0.83 18.36
C GLU A 3 -1.07 1.24 16.92
N THR A 4 -2.10 1.54 16.12
CA THR A 4 -1.90 1.94 14.73
C THR A 4 -1.34 3.35 14.72
N LYS A 5 -0.03 3.46 14.43
CA LYS A 5 0.61 4.76 14.27
C LYS A 5 0.30 5.32 12.89
N TYR A 6 -0.21 6.55 12.87
CA TYR A 6 -0.48 7.30 11.64
C TYR A 6 0.64 8.30 11.39
N ILE A 7 0.94 8.55 10.11
CA ILE A 7 1.91 9.57 9.73
C ILE A 7 1.18 10.88 9.47
N ASN A 8 1.57 11.91 10.22
CA ASN A 8 1.08 13.27 10.10
C ASN A 8 1.86 14.03 9.02
N GLY A 9 1.40 15.24 8.71
CA GLY A 9 2.09 16.12 7.76
C GLY A 9 1.92 15.75 6.28
N ILE A 10 1.21 14.67 5.93
CA ILE A 10 0.96 14.29 4.54
C ILE A 10 -0.50 14.53 4.10
N LEU A 11 -0.66 15.06 2.89
CA LEU A 11 -1.94 15.24 2.22
C LEU A 11 -1.90 14.47 0.90
N ILE A 12 -2.80 13.50 0.76
CA ILE A 12 -2.88 12.66 -0.44
C ILE A 12 -4.26 12.82 -1.05
N LYS A 13 -4.28 13.27 -2.31
CA LYS A 13 -5.50 13.45 -3.09
C LYS A 13 -5.39 12.63 -4.36
N GLU A 14 -6.41 11.85 -4.64
CA GLU A 14 -6.54 11.11 -5.89
C GLU A 14 -7.53 11.85 -6.78
N ARG A 15 -7.14 12.07 -8.04
CA ARG A 15 -8.01 12.55 -9.11
C ARG A 15 -8.08 11.46 -10.16
N THR A 16 -9.26 10.91 -10.41
CA THR A 16 -9.52 10.03 -11.54
C THR A 16 -9.95 10.87 -12.74
N PHE A 17 -9.50 10.50 -13.94
CA PHE A 17 -9.85 11.15 -15.20
C PHE A 17 -10.85 10.28 -15.97
N ASP A 18 -11.58 10.91 -16.90
CA ASP A 18 -12.65 10.25 -17.67
C ASP A 18 -12.12 9.16 -18.61
N ASN A 19 -10.81 9.15 -18.89
CA ASN A 19 -10.13 8.12 -19.69
C ASN A 19 -9.73 6.88 -18.88
N GLY A 20 -10.14 6.78 -17.60
CA GLY A 20 -9.80 5.67 -16.71
C GLY A 20 -8.42 5.78 -16.06
N GLY A 21 -7.64 6.82 -16.36
CA GLY A 21 -6.39 7.12 -15.65
C GLY A 21 -6.65 7.70 -14.26
N SER A 22 -5.71 7.53 -13.34
CA SER A 22 -5.72 8.26 -12.05
C SER A 22 -4.39 8.96 -11.81
N GLN A 23 -4.47 10.14 -11.20
CA GLN A 23 -3.32 10.90 -10.71
C GLN A 23 -3.43 11.04 -9.19
N MET A 24 -2.37 10.62 -8.51
CA MET A 24 -2.23 10.82 -7.08
C MET A 24 -1.33 12.03 -6.82
N LYS A 25 -1.91 13.07 -6.22
CA LYS A 25 -1.19 14.24 -5.75
C LYS A 25 -0.84 14.06 -4.29
N ILE A 26 0.45 14.20 -3.99
CA ILE A 26 1.00 14.12 -2.64
C ILE A 26 1.56 15.49 -2.27
N SER A 27 1.27 15.95 -1.07
CA SER A 27 1.85 17.16 -0.49
C SER A 27 2.32 16.84 0.91
N ILE A 28 3.57 17.17 1.20
CA ILE A 28 4.25 16.78 2.42
C ILE A 28 4.69 18.05 3.15
N LYS A 29 4.34 18.15 4.43
CA LYS A 29 4.96 19.07 5.37
C LYS A 29 6.25 18.41 5.84
N THR A 30 7.36 18.91 5.33
CA THR A 30 8.67 18.27 5.48
C THR A 30 9.06 18.06 6.94
N GLU A 31 8.85 19.05 7.81
CA GLU A 31 9.25 18.97 9.22
C GLU A 31 8.48 17.88 9.98
N ASP A 32 7.15 17.96 9.95
CA ASP A 32 6.27 16.97 10.60
C ASP A 32 6.52 15.55 10.07
N PHE A 33 6.63 15.41 8.75
CA PHE A 33 6.82 14.12 8.11
C PHE A 33 8.17 13.49 8.44
N ILE A 34 9.26 14.27 8.43
CA ILE A 34 10.59 13.76 8.79
C ILE A 34 10.64 13.33 10.25
N ASN A 35 9.99 14.08 11.16
CA ASN A 35 9.94 13.71 12.57
C ASN A 35 9.23 12.36 12.76
N ASP A 36 8.05 12.19 12.15
CA ASP A 36 7.31 10.92 12.23
C ASP A 36 8.09 9.76 11.59
N LEU A 37 8.78 9.99 10.47
CA LEU A 37 9.63 8.99 9.82
C LEU A 37 10.80 8.58 10.71
N LYS A 38 11.49 9.52 11.38
CA LYS A 38 12.60 9.21 12.29
C LYS A 38 12.17 8.32 13.45
N GLU A 39 10.93 8.45 13.92
CA GLU A 39 10.41 7.62 15.00
C GLU A 39 10.06 6.19 14.56
N VAL A 40 9.89 5.95 13.27
CA VAL A 40 9.55 4.63 12.71
C VAL A 40 10.66 4.05 11.84
N ASP A 41 11.79 4.75 11.78
CA ASP A 41 12.99 4.30 11.11
C ASP A 41 13.48 2.99 11.72
N LYS A 42 13.67 2.01 10.84
CA LYS A 42 14.32 0.75 11.17
C LYS A 42 15.41 0.51 10.13
N ASN A 43 16.65 0.73 10.53
CA ASN A 43 17.83 0.56 9.68
C ASN A 43 17.81 1.44 8.41
N GLY A 44 17.33 2.68 8.49
CA GLY A 44 17.23 3.57 7.34
C GLY A 44 16.01 3.34 6.45
N TRP A 45 15.12 2.42 6.83
CA TRP A 45 13.89 2.11 6.10
C TRP A 45 12.65 2.39 6.96
N CYS A 46 11.61 2.90 6.31
CA CYS A 46 10.30 3.11 6.92
C CYS A 46 9.23 2.40 6.07
N ASN A 47 8.53 1.44 6.65
CA ASN A 47 7.44 0.75 5.96
C ASN A 47 6.12 1.45 6.27
N LEU A 48 5.40 1.88 5.22
CA LEU A 48 4.14 2.62 5.33
C LEU A 48 3.08 2.01 4.41
N ILE A 49 1.83 1.97 4.88
CA ILE A 49 0.68 1.50 4.10
C ILE A 49 -0.23 2.69 3.77
N LEU A 50 -0.49 2.85 2.47
CA LEU A 50 -1.46 3.80 1.94
C LEU A 50 -2.86 3.19 1.94
N ASN A 51 -3.80 3.81 2.66
CA ASN A 51 -5.18 3.39 2.68
C ASN A 51 -6.09 4.50 2.16
N ARG A 52 -7.14 4.10 1.43
CA ARG A 52 -8.20 4.99 0.98
C ARG A 52 -9.15 5.27 2.14
N ARG A 53 -9.54 6.54 2.29
CA ARG A 53 -10.58 6.95 3.24
C ARG A 53 -11.94 6.52 2.73
N LYS A 54 -12.85 6.22 3.67
CA LYS A 54 -14.26 5.96 3.35
C LYS A 54 -14.92 7.20 2.74
N GLU A 55 -14.62 8.36 3.31
CA GLU A 55 -15.09 9.66 2.83
C GLU A 55 -13.90 10.60 2.66
N PRO A 56 -13.84 11.37 1.55
CA PRO A 56 -12.86 12.44 1.40
C PRO A 56 -12.99 13.46 2.54
N SER A 57 -11.88 14.00 3.02
CA SER A 57 -11.95 15.09 4.01
C SER A 57 -12.50 16.38 3.40
N ASP A 58 -12.83 17.36 4.25
CA ASP A 58 -13.24 18.71 3.84
C ASP A 58 -12.24 19.40 2.89
N LYS A 59 -10.96 19.01 2.99
CA LYS A 59 -9.87 19.52 2.13
C LYS A 59 -9.64 18.67 0.89
N GLY A 60 -10.48 17.68 0.63
CA GLY A 60 -10.40 16.73 -0.49
C GLY A 60 -9.30 15.68 -0.34
N VAL A 61 -8.88 15.37 0.89
CA VAL A 61 -7.88 14.31 1.14
C VAL A 61 -8.58 12.96 1.03
N THR A 62 -8.10 12.09 0.14
CA THR A 62 -8.74 10.80 -0.16
C THR A 62 -8.01 9.61 0.46
N HIS A 63 -6.75 9.77 0.85
CA HIS A 63 -5.96 8.69 1.45
C HIS A 63 -5.27 9.12 2.75
N TYR A 64 -4.79 8.15 3.51
CA TYR A 64 -3.92 8.34 4.67
C TYR A 64 -2.84 7.27 4.71
N LEU A 65 -1.72 7.59 5.36
CA LEU A 65 -0.64 6.66 5.62
C LEU A 65 -0.74 6.13 7.05
N LYS A 66 -0.52 4.82 7.20
CA LYS A 66 -0.28 4.17 8.49
C LYS A 66 1.10 3.51 8.47
N VAL A 67 1.72 3.39 9.62
CA VAL A 67 2.96 2.63 9.76
C VAL A 67 2.65 1.15 9.58
N ASP A 68 3.49 0.49 8.78
CA ASP A 68 3.48 -0.96 8.68
C ASP A 68 4.42 -1.53 9.74
N THR A 69 3.86 -2.33 10.64
CA THR A 69 4.62 -2.98 11.71
C THR A 69 5.33 -4.24 11.21
N TRP A 70 5.13 -4.64 9.95
CA TRP A 70 5.80 -5.78 9.36
C TRP A 70 7.31 -5.59 9.32
N THR A 71 8.02 -6.49 10.00
CA THR A 71 9.47 -6.65 9.92
C THR A 71 9.77 -7.96 9.19
N PRO A 72 10.70 -7.99 8.22
CA PRO A 72 11.12 -9.24 7.63
C PRO A 72 11.73 -10.11 8.74
N ASP A 73 11.08 -11.24 9.03
CA ASP A 73 11.70 -12.31 9.81
C ASP A 73 12.93 -12.77 9.01
N ALA A 74 14.13 -12.55 9.53
CA ALA A 74 15.36 -13.05 8.91
C ALA A 74 15.33 -14.58 8.70
N ASN A 75 14.44 -15.28 9.41
CA ASN A 75 14.21 -16.73 9.29
C ASN A 75 13.12 -17.13 8.28
N LYS A 76 12.40 -16.19 7.64
CA LYS A 76 11.34 -16.47 6.65
C LYS A 76 11.63 -15.93 5.24
N ALA A 77 12.77 -15.29 5.03
CA ALA A 77 13.13 -14.68 3.75
C ALA A 77 13.54 -15.70 2.65
N SER A 78 13.41 -17.01 2.89
CA SER A 78 13.76 -18.05 1.94
C SER A 78 12.67 -19.12 1.79
N GLU A 79 11.41 -18.71 1.66
CA GLU A 79 10.45 -19.52 0.90
C GLU A 79 10.12 -18.74 -0.38
N PRO A 80 10.59 -19.21 -1.55
CA PRO A 80 10.06 -18.71 -2.81
C PRO A 80 8.56 -18.93 -2.76
N LYS A 81 7.78 -17.85 -2.92
CA LYS A 81 6.37 -17.99 -3.24
C LYS A 81 6.32 -18.79 -4.54
N GLU A 82 5.99 -20.08 -4.44
CA GLU A 82 5.64 -20.88 -5.62
C GLU A 82 4.47 -20.15 -6.29
N GLU A 83 4.76 -19.50 -7.41
CA GLU A 83 3.74 -19.14 -8.38
C GLU A 83 3.13 -20.45 -8.86
N LYS A 84 2.05 -20.89 -8.20
CA LYS A 84 1.20 -21.95 -8.72
C LYS A 84 0.57 -21.42 -10.00
N TRP A 85 1.22 -21.68 -11.12
CA TRP A 85 0.59 -21.68 -12.42
C TRP A 85 -0.64 -22.57 -12.31
N VAL A 86 -1.83 -21.97 -12.33
CA VAL A 86 -3.08 -22.71 -12.44
C VAL A 86 -3.09 -23.34 -13.82
N THR A 87 -2.58 -24.56 -13.92
CA THR A 87 -2.89 -25.44 -15.05
C THR A 87 -4.39 -25.69 -14.98
N HIS A 88 -5.15 -25.06 -15.88
CA HIS A 88 -6.51 -25.49 -16.16
C HIS A 88 -6.48 -27.00 -16.41
N PRO A 89 -7.31 -27.82 -15.74
CA PRO A 89 -7.44 -29.21 -16.13
C PRO A 89 -7.96 -29.21 -17.57
N LYS A 90 -7.20 -29.82 -18.49
CA LYS A 90 -7.74 -30.23 -19.79
C LYS A 90 -8.96 -31.09 -19.50
N LYS A 91 -10.15 -30.52 -19.72
CA LYS A 91 -11.30 -31.34 -20.08
C LYS A 91 -11.07 -31.76 -21.52
N ASP A 92 -10.51 -32.94 -21.68
CA ASP A 92 -10.82 -33.77 -22.83
C ASP A 92 -12.33 -34.02 -22.77
N ASP A 93 -13.11 -33.42 -23.68
CA ASP A 93 -14.42 -33.90 -24.11
C ASP A 93 -14.92 -33.09 -25.33
N ASP A 94 -14.88 -33.77 -26.47
CA ASP A 94 -15.72 -33.63 -27.68
C ASP A 94 -15.87 -32.27 -28.39
N LEU A 95 -15.05 -32.07 -29.43
CA LEU A 95 -15.40 -31.25 -30.59
C LEU A 95 -15.70 -32.19 -31.78
N PRO A 96 -16.93 -32.20 -32.33
CA PRO A 96 -17.24 -32.94 -33.56
C PRO A 96 -16.58 -32.24 -34.76
N PHE A 97 -16.01 -33.04 -35.65
CA PHE A 97 -15.35 -32.62 -36.90
C PHE A 97 -16.29 -31.87 -37.86
#